data_AF-A0A959B6X3-F1
#
_entry.id   AF-A0A959B6X3-F1
#
_cell.length_a   1.000
_cell.length_b   1.000
_cell.length_c   1.000
_cell.angle_alpha   90.00
_cell.angle_beta   90.00
_cell.angle_gamma   90.00
#
_symmetry.space_group_name_H-M   'P 1'
#
loop_
_entity.id
_entity.type
_entity.pdbx_description
1 polymer ?
#
loop_
_entity_poly.entity_id
_entity_poly.type
_entity_poly.pdbx_seq_one_letter_code
_entity_poly.pdbx_strand_id
1 'polypeptide(L)'
;IDQAYILELELQGLLASLSGNEAQAEKLFQQAVQLEDGASYTYGPPEVVKPSYELYAEWLLEQNRYEDAMTMFDRALKRGPKRLRALNGQLQASRALSSIRLD
;
A
#
# COMPACT_ATOMS: atom_id res chain seq x y z
N ILE A 1 6.09 -17.62 6.94
CA ILE A 1 7.24 -16.97 7.63
C ILE A 1 7.39 -15.55 7.08
N ASP A 2 7.52 -15.39 5.77
CA ASP A 2 7.63 -14.08 5.11
C ASP A 2 6.48 -13.11 5.44
N GLN A 3 5.23 -13.60 5.52
CA GLN A 3 4.09 -12.75 5.88
C GLN A 3 4.23 -12.10 7.27
N ALA A 4 4.77 -12.80 8.25
CA ALA A 4 4.91 -12.25 9.59
C ALA A 4 5.89 -11.06 9.61
N TYR A 5 6.95 -11.13 8.81
CA TYR A 5 7.91 -10.04 8.63
C TYR A 5 7.33 -8.88 7.82
N ILE A 6 6.53 -9.17 6.78
CA ILE A 6 5.79 -8.12 6.06
C ILE A 6 4.90 -7.35 7.03
N LEU A 7 4.09 -8.07 7.82
CA LEU A 7 3.20 -7.46 8.80
C LEU A 7 3.97 -6.69 9.88
N GLU A 8 5.11 -7.20 10.33
CA GLU A 8 5.97 -6.48 11.27
C GLU A 8 6.44 -5.14 10.68
N LEU A 9 6.93 -5.13 9.45
CA LEU A 9 7.36 -3.91 8.76
C LEU A 9 6.20 -2.93 8.58
N GLU A 10 5.01 -3.42 8.22
CA GLU A 10 3.79 -2.62 8.10
C GLU A 10 3.40 -1.96 9.44
N LEU A 11 3.41 -2.72 10.53
CA LEU A 11 3.10 -2.22 11.87
C LEU A 11 4.13 -1.21 12.37
N GLN A 12 5.41 -1.46 12.11
CA GLN A 12 6.48 -0.51 12.41
C GLN A 12 6.33 0.77 11.59
N GLY A 13 5.94 0.66 10.31
CA GLY A 13 5.70 1.80 9.42
C GLY A 13 4.55 2.67 9.93
N LEU A 14 3.43 2.04 10.32
CA LEU A 14 2.31 2.72 10.94
C LEU A 14 2.70 3.42 12.25
N LEU A 15 3.46 2.75 13.13
CA LEU A 15 3.95 3.34 14.37
C LEU A 15 4.85 4.57 14.11
N ALA A 16 5.74 4.48 13.12
CA ALA A 16 6.60 5.59 12.73
C ALA A 16 5.79 6.79 12.22
N SER A 17 4.78 6.56 11.37
CA SER A 17 3.89 7.62 10.86
C SER A 17 3.09 8.26 11.99
N LEU A 18 2.50 7.46 12.89
CA LEU A 18 1.81 7.97 14.09
C LEU A 18 2.71 8.80 15.01
N SER A 19 4.02 8.55 14.98
CA SER A 19 5.03 9.31 15.72
C SER A 19 5.54 10.56 14.96
N GLY A 20 4.99 10.85 13.78
CA GLY A 20 5.39 11.96 12.91
C GLY A 20 6.68 11.73 12.13
N ASN A 21 7.20 10.49 12.09
CA ASN A 21 8.43 10.15 11.37
C ASN A 21 8.10 9.53 10.01
N GLU A 22 7.62 10.37 9.09
CA GLU A 22 7.14 9.94 7.76
C GLU A 22 8.26 9.33 6.89
N ALA A 23 9.50 9.81 7.03
CA ALA A 23 10.63 9.26 6.29
C ALA A 23 10.92 7.80 6.69
N GLN A 24 10.85 7.50 7.99
CA GLN A 24 11.01 6.14 8.49
C GLN A 24 9.80 5.27 8.13
N ALA A 25 8.59 5.83 8.20
CA ALA A 25 7.36 5.14 7.81
C ALA A 25 7.44 4.67 6.35
N GLU A 26 7.76 5.59 5.43
CA GLU A 26 7.89 5.27 4.01
C GLU A 26 8.94 4.18 3.77
N LYS A 27 10.11 4.29 4.40
CA LYS A 27 11.16 3.28 4.27
C LYS A 27 10.66 1.89 4.68
N LEU A 28 9.91 1.79 5.78
CA LEU A 28 9.36 0.52 6.27
C LEU A 28 8.29 -0.04 5.33
N PHE A 29 7.39 0.80 4.81
CA PHE A 29 6.40 0.38 3.83
C PHE A 29 7.02 -0.10 2.52
N GLN A 30 8.07 0.58 2.03
CA GLN A 30 8.82 0.14 0.85
C GLN A 30 9.51 -1.20 1.08
N GLN A 31 10.06 -1.44 2.28
CA GLN A 31 10.64 -2.73 2.64
C GLN A 31 9.58 -3.84 2.69
N ALA A 32 8.39 -3.57 3.23
CA ALA A 32 7.27 -4.52 3.23
C ALA A 32 6.88 -4.91 1.80
N VAL A 33 6.74 -3.92 0.91
CA VAL A 33 6.47 -4.11 -0.53
C VAL A 33 7.55 -4.94 -1.21
N GLN A 34 8.83 -4.63 -0.96
CA GLN A 34 9.94 -5.37 -1.54
C GLN A 34 9.97 -6.83 -1.08
N LEU A 35 9.67 -7.09 0.20
CA LEU A 35 9.59 -8.44 0.73
C LEU A 35 8.42 -9.22 0.14
N GLU A 36 7.25 -8.58 -0.03
CA GLU A 36 6.09 -9.20 -0.67
C GLU A 36 6.32 -9.47 -2.17
N ASP A 37 7.09 -8.63 -2.87
CA ASP A 37 7.50 -8.87 -4.26
C ASP A 37 8.39 -10.12 -4.38
N GLY A 38 9.30 -10.31 -3.41
CA GLY A 38 10.23 -11.43 -3.37
C GLY A 38 9.60 -12.73 -2.84
N ALA A 39 8.48 -12.64 -2.13
CA ALA A 39 7.75 -13.81 -1.67
C ALA A 39 7.22 -14.61 -2.87
N SER A 40 7.53 -15.91 -2.89
CA SER A 40 7.05 -16.81 -3.94
C SER A 40 5.53 -16.91 -3.86
N TYR A 41 4.86 -16.97 -5.01
CA TYR A 41 3.41 -17.19 -5.07
C TYR A 41 3.08 -18.55 -4.44
N THR A 42 2.63 -18.54 -3.19
CA THR A 42 2.32 -19.77 -2.45
C THR A 42 1.03 -20.37 -2.99
N TYR A 43 1.10 -21.62 -3.45
CA TYR A 43 -0.11 -22.39 -3.81
C TYR A 43 -0.86 -22.74 -2.52
N GLY A 44 -2.03 -22.13 -2.34
CA GLY A 44 -2.89 -22.31 -1.18
C GLY A 44 -4.07 -21.35 -1.21
N PRO A 45 -5.05 -21.49 -0.30
CA PRO A 45 -6.05 -20.45 -0.11
C PRO A 45 -5.35 -19.12 0.17
N PRO A 46 -5.75 -18.02 -0.50
CA PRO A 46 -5.10 -16.74 -0.33
C PRO A 46 -5.20 -16.30 1.13
N GLU A 47 -4.12 -15.80 1.69
CA GLU A 47 -4.17 -15.16 3.00
C GLU A 47 -5.04 -13.90 2.91
N VAL A 48 -5.93 -13.72 3.91
CA VAL A 48 -6.93 -12.62 3.93
C VAL A 48 -6.34 -11.31 4.48
N VAL A 49 -5.04 -11.29 4.70
CA VAL A 49 -4.30 -10.11 5.17
C VAL A 49 -4.33 -8.98 4.13
N LYS A 50 -4.22 -7.74 4.61
CA LYS A 50 -4.08 -6.56 3.76
C LYS A 50 -2.70 -6.64 3.07
N PRO A 51 -2.62 -6.56 1.73
CA PRO A 51 -1.32 -6.53 1.05
C PRO A 51 -0.56 -5.25 1.34
N SER A 52 0.77 -5.33 1.35
CA SER A 52 1.68 -4.20 1.57
C SER A 52 1.49 -3.09 0.53
N TYR A 53 1.15 -3.44 -0.71
CA TYR A 53 0.81 -2.45 -1.73
C TYR A 53 -0.42 -1.62 -1.34
N GLU A 54 -1.45 -2.24 -0.76
CA GLU A 54 -2.65 -1.51 -0.35
C GLU A 54 -2.38 -0.61 0.86
N LEU A 55 -1.53 -1.04 1.80
CA LEU A 55 -1.23 -0.24 2.98
C LEU A 55 -0.37 0.96 2.63
N TYR A 56 0.68 0.74 1.85
CA TYR A 56 1.54 1.81 1.40
C TYR A 56 0.77 2.81 0.54
N ALA A 57 -0.13 2.34 -0.34
CA ALA A 57 -0.99 3.21 -1.14
C ALA A 57 -1.92 4.09 -0.28
N GLU A 58 -2.53 3.53 0.76
CA GLU A 58 -3.37 4.31 1.68
C GLU A 58 -2.57 5.38 2.43
N TRP A 59 -1.38 5.03 2.92
CA TRP A 59 -0.49 6.01 3.53
C TRP A 59 -0.07 7.10 2.52
N LEU A 60 0.23 6.75 1.27
CA LEU A 60 0.55 7.72 0.22
C LEU A 60 -0.63 8.68 -0.07
N LEU A 61 -1.88 8.20 0.03
CA LEU A 61 -3.05 9.08 -0.05
C LEU A 61 -3.07 10.11 1.09
N GLU A 62 -2.74 9.70 2.31
CA GLU A 62 -2.64 10.60 3.48
C GLU A 62 -1.55 11.65 3.30
N GLN A 63 -0.46 11.30 2.61
CA GLN A 63 0.62 12.22 2.23
C GLN A 63 0.31 13.07 0.97
N ASN A 64 -0.91 12.98 0.41
CA ASN A 64 -1.32 13.64 -0.83
C ASN A 64 -0.49 13.24 -2.08
N ARG A 65 0.16 12.07 -2.05
CA ARG A 65 0.96 11.52 -3.16
C ARG A 65 0.11 10.59 -4.02
N TYR A 66 -0.85 11.18 -4.73
CA TYR A 66 -1.92 10.43 -5.37
C TYR A 66 -1.46 9.57 -6.55
N GLU A 67 -0.50 10.03 -7.36
CA GLU A 67 0.06 9.25 -8.47
C GLU A 67 0.82 8.01 -7.99
N ASP A 68 1.60 8.17 -6.91
CA ASP A 68 2.31 7.06 -6.30
C ASP A 68 1.32 6.06 -5.67
N ALA A 69 0.27 6.56 -5.02
CA ALA A 69 -0.81 5.74 -4.49
C ALA A 69 -1.51 4.94 -5.60
N MET A 70 -1.82 5.56 -6.75
CA MET A 70 -2.40 4.87 -7.91
C MET A 70 -1.51 3.71 -8.38
N THR A 71 -0.21 3.94 -8.45
CA THR A 71 0.77 2.92 -8.85
C THR A 71 0.75 1.71 -7.90
N MET A 72 0.65 1.94 -6.59
CA MET A 72 0.57 0.86 -5.61
C MET A 72 -0.78 0.13 -5.64
N PHE A 73 -1.90 0.84 -5.81
CA PHE A 73 -3.20 0.19 -6.00
C PHE A 73 -3.28 -0.64 -7.27
N ASP A 74 -2.66 -0.21 -8.37
CA ASP A 74 -2.55 -1.00 -9.60
C ASP A 74 -1.81 -2.32 -9.36
N ARG A 75 -0.74 -2.31 -8.55
CA ARG A 75 -0.02 -3.53 -8.16
C ARG A 75 -0.89 -4.46 -7.33
N ALA A 76 -1.63 -3.91 -6.35
CA ALA A 76 -2.59 -4.69 -5.57
C ALA A 76 -3.63 -5.38 -6.47
N LEU A 77 -4.16 -4.67 -7.48
CA LEU A 77 -5.18 -5.20 -8.40
C LEU A 77 -4.62 -6.21 -9.41
N LYS A 78 -3.34 -6.12 -9.79
CA LYS A 78 -2.68 -7.16 -10.60
C LYS A 78 -2.62 -8.50 -9.86
N ARG A 79 -2.34 -8.48 -8.56
CA ARG A 79 -2.28 -9.70 -7.72
C ARG A 79 -3.65 -10.17 -7.24
N GLY A 80 -4.53 -9.25 -6.90
CA GLY A 80 -5.91 -9.53 -6.51
C GLY A 80 -6.90 -8.71 -7.33
N PRO A 81 -7.30 -9.17 -8.51
CA PRO A 81 -8.29 -8.49 -9.32
C PRO A 81 -9.60 -8.28 -8.53
N LYS A 82 -10.22 -7.11 -8.73
CA LYS A 82 -11.50 -6.71 -8.09
C LYS A 82 -11.46 -6.54 -6.57
N ARG A 83 -10.29 -6.38 -5.96
CA ARG A 83 -10.16 -6.00 -4.54
C ARG A 83 -10.83 -4.64 -4.30
N LEU A 84 -11.90 -4.66 -3.50
CA LEU A 84 -12.73 -3.47 -3.25
C LEU A 84 -11.94 -2.31 -2.67
N ARG A 85 -11.03 -2.57 -1.72
CA ARG A 85 -10.19 -1.54 -1.09
C ARG A 85 -9.31 -0.83 -2.10
N ALA A 86 -8.60 -1.58 -2.94
CA ALA A 86 -7.75 -1.00 -3.98
C ALA A 86 -8.54 -0.19 -5.01
N LEU A 87 -9.71 -0.68 -5.44
CA LEU A 87 -10.59 0.07 -6.36
C LEU A 87 -11.09 1.39 -5.73
N ASN A 88 -11.50 1.37 -4.47
CA ASN A 88 -11.91 2.57 -3.75
C ASN A 88 -10.74 3.56 -3.58
N GLY A 89 -9.54 3.05 -3.30
CA GLY A 89 -8.33 3.85 -3.23
C GLY A 89 -7.99 4.54 -4.55
N GLN A 90 -8.09 3.83 -5.69
CA GLN A 90 -7.93 4.45 -7.02
C GLN A 90 -8.98 5.53 -7.29
N LEU A 91 -10.23 5.29 -6.89
CA LEU A 91 -11.29 6.30 -7.02
C LEU A 91 -10.98 7.55 -6.20
N GLN A 92 -10.49 7.39 -4.96
CA GLN A 92 -10.08 8.50 -4.11
C GLN A 92 -8.91 9.29 -4.73
N ALA A 93 -7.84 8.60 -5.15
CA ALA A 93 -6.69 9.21 -5.81
C ALA A 93 -7.11 9.98 -7.07
N SER A 94 -7.93 9.35 -7.93
CA SER A 94 -8.40 9.94 -9.18
C SER A 94 -9.24 11.20 -8.97
N ARG A 95 -10.09 11.21 -7.94
CA ARG A 95 -10.87 12.40 -7.56
C ARG A 95 -9.97 13.55 -7.12
N ALA A 96 -8.97 13.28 -6.27
CA ALA A 96 -8.04 14.29 -5.80
C ALA A 96 -7.16 14.86 -6.93
N LEU A 97 -6.69 14.02 -7.84
CA LEU A 97 -5.96 14.45 -9.04
C LEU A 97 -6.81 15.29 -9.97
N SER A 98 -8.10 14.94 -10.10
CA SER A 98 -9.03 15.69 -10.92
C SER A 98 -9.33 17.07 -10.31
N SER A 99 -9.45 17.19 -8.98
CA SER A 99 -9.64 18.50 -8.34
C SER A 99 -8.42 19.40 -8.51
N ILE A 100 -7.20 18.88 -8.31
CA ILE A 100 -5.96 19.66 -8.47
C ILE A 100 -5.81 20.24 -9.88
N ARG A 101 -6.25 19.52 -10.90
CA ARG A 101 -6.14 19.98 -12.30
C ARG A 101 -7.13 21.10 -12.66
N LEU A 102 -8.16 21.30 -11.84
CA LEU A 102 -9.22 22.28 -12.08
C LEU A 102 -8.98 23.62 -11.36
N ASP A 103 -7.99 23.67 -10.46
CA ASP A 103 -7.53 24.86 -9.74
C ASP A 103 -6.36 25.55 -10.49
#